data_AF-A0A7W5HHZ3-F1
#
_entry.id   AF-A0A7W5HHZ3-F1
#
_cell.length_a   1.000
_cell.length_b   1.000
_cell.length_c   1.000
_cell.angle_alpha   90.00
_cell.angle_beta   90.00
_cell.angle_gamma   90.00
#
_symmetry.space_group_name_H-M   'P 1'
#
loop_
_entity.id
_entity.type
_entity.pdbx_description
1 polymer ?
#
loop_
_entity_poly.entity_id
_entity_poly.type
_entity_poly.pdbx_seq_one_letter_code
_entity_poly.pdbx_strand_id
1 'polypeptide(L)' 'MQEIDLMPDPAGRWMVMCPCGATEIRAQEGPIWAAFDLRPLEGNRYCITCRDCGRATEHVSHQSAMGEARPAST' A
#
# COMPACT_ATOMS: atom_id res chain seq x y z
N MET A 1 -7.59 -9.78 15.24
CA MET A 1 -6.26 -9.19 15.01
C MET A 1 -6.50 -7.96 14.16
N GLN A 2 -6.13 -6.75 14.58
CA GLN A 2 -6.40 -5.55 13.77
C GLN A 2 -5.30 -5.39 12.73
N GLU A 3 -5.66 -5.36 11.45
CA GLU A 3 -4.73 -5.33 10.32
C GLU A 3 -4.51 -3.88 9.85
N ILE A 4 -3.49 -3.65 9.03
CA ILE A 4 -3.33 -2.38 8.32
C ILE A 4 -4.32 -2.38 7.16
N ASP A 5 -5.18 -1.36 7.11
CA ASP A 5 -6.17 -1.22 6.05
C ASP A 5 -5.59 -0.45 4.88
N LEU A 6 -5.81 -0.97 3.67
CA LEU A 6 -5.49 -0.31 2.40
C LEU A 6 -6.78 -0.08 1.63
N MET A 7 -7.11 1.18 1.37
CA MET A 7 -8.37 1.59 0.76
C MET A 7 -8.15 2.47 -0.48
N PRO A 8 -8.93 2.28 -1.57
CA PRO A 8 -8.92 3.21 -2.68
C PRO A 8 -9.60 4.52 -2.25
N ASP A 9 -8.97 5.64 -2.57
CA ASP A 9 -9.53 6.98 -2.42
C ASP A 9 -10.23 7.40 -3.73
N PRO A 10 -11.37 8.12 -3.65
CA PRO A 10 -12.15 8.52 -4.83
C PRO A 10 -11.38 9.31 -5.88
N ALA A 11 -10.27 9.96 -5.52
CA ALA A 11 -9.40 10.66 -6.48
C ALA A 11 -8.43 9.72 -7.22
N GLY A 12 -8.65 8.40 -7.18
CA GLY A 12 -7.75 7.39 -7.79
C GLY A 12 -6.44 7.22 -7.03
N ARG A 13 -6.46 7.54 -5.73
CA ARG A 13 -5.35 7.47 -4.79
C ARG A 13 -5.52 6.24 -3.89
N TRP A 14 -4.51 5.96 -3.06
CA TRP A 14 -4.57 4.88 -2.08
C TRP A 14 -4.34 5.43 -0.68
N MET A 15 -5.23 5.14 0.25
CA MET A 15 -5.09 5.48 1.66
C MET A 15 -4.71 4.25 2.45
N VAL A 16 -3.74 4.41 3.36
CA VAL A 16 -3.27 3.36 4.25
C VAL A 16 -3.52 3.81 5.67
N MET A 17 -4.09 2.94 6.48
CA MET A 17 -4.40 3.22 7.87
C MET A 17 -3.91 2.10 8.78
N CYS A 18 -3.09 2.48 9.75
CA CYS A 18 -2.70 1.59 10.82
C CYS A 18 -3.61 1.83 12.04
N PRO A 19 -4.03 0.79 12.75
CA PRO A 19 -4.78 0.93 14.01
C PRO A 19 -3.99 1.61 15.14
N CYS A 20 -2.69 1.88 14.98
CA CYS A 20 -1.93 2.72 15.91
C CYS A 20 -2.22 4.22 15.75
N GLY A 21 -2.96 4.61 14.71
CA GLY A 21 -3.26 6.01 14.37
C GLY A 21 -2.45 6.57 13.21
N ALA A 22 -1.41 5.86 12.75
CA ALA A 22 -0.65 6.27 11.56
C ALA A 22 -1.52 6.13 10.30
N THR A 23 -1.58 7.18 9.48
CA THR A 23 -2.32 7.18 8.22
C THR A 23 -1.51 7.90 7.14
N GLU A 24 -1.58 7.40 5.90
CA GLU A 24 -0.89 8.01 4.76
C GLU A 24 -1.73 7.89 3.49
N ILE A 25 -1.85 8.98 2.73
CA ILE A 25 -2.58 9.02 1.45
C ILE A 25 -1.56 9.16 0.32
N ARG A 26 -1.52 8.17 -0.58
CA ARG A 26 -0.62 8.14 -1.73
C ARG A 26 -1.23 8.87 -2.92
N ALA A 27 -0.52 9.84 -3.47
CA ALA A 27 -0.77 10.31 -4.83
C ALA A 27 -0.37 9.22 -5.86
N GLN A 28 -1.02 9.21 -7.03
CA GLN A 28 -0.73 8.24 -8.11
C GLN A 28 0.76 8.31 -8.55
N GLU A 29 1.35 9.51 -8.44
CA GLU A 29 2.78 9.78 -8.63
C GLU A 29 3.30 10.58 -7.44
N GLY A 30 4.42 10.17 -6.83
CA GLY A 30 4.97 10.82 -5.63
C GLY A 30 5.87 9.91 -4.80
N PRO A 31 6.61 10.46 -3.82
CA PRO A 31 7.74 9.80 -3.17
C PRO A 31 7.35 8.53 -2.41
N ILE A 32 8.38 7.74 -2.12
CA ILE A 32 8.36 6.52 -1.31
C ILE A 32 7.65 6.82 0.01
N TRP A 33 6.73 5.92 0.39
CA TRP A 33 6.00 5.90 1.65
C TRP A 33 6.85 6.38 2.84
N ALA A 34 6.33 7.32 3.63
CA ALA A 34 7.06 7.93 4.73
C ALA A 34 6.81 7.22 6.07
N ALA A 35 5.55 6.92 6.37
CA ALA A 35 5.11 6.30 7.63
C ALA A 35 5.00 4.77 7.53
N PHE A 36 5.07 4.24 6.31
CA PHE A 36 5.00 2.81 6.06
C PHE A 36 6.11 2.37 5.10
N ASP A 37 6.44 1.09 5.14
CA ASP A 37 7.24 0.41 4.13
C ASP A 37 6.38 -0.59 3.37
N LEU A 38 6.58 -0.65 2.06
CA LEU A 38 6.00 -1.69 1.22
C LEU A 38 7.11 -2.60 0.71
N ARG A 39 7.06 -3.88 1.09
CA ARG A 39 8.00 -4.90 0.63
C ARG A 39 7.29 -5.93 -0.24
N PRO A 40 7.70 -6.13 -1.51
CA PRO A 40 7.18 -7.23 -2.30
C PRO A 40 7.61 -8.57 -1.67
N LEU A 41 6.72 -9.55 -1.72
CA LEU A 41 6.95 -10.93 -1.30
C LEU A 41 6.88 -11.85 -2.52
N GLU A 42 7.25 -13.12 -2.35
CA GLU A 42 7.16 -14.09 -3.45
C GLU A 42 5.74 -14.23 -4.01
N GLY A 43 5.66 -14.22 -5.34
CA GLY A 43 4.41 -14.27 -6.08
C GLY A 43 3.76 -12.89 -6.17
N ASN A 44 2.44 -12.88 -6.05
CA ASN A 44 1.62 -11.67 -6.20
C ASN A 44 1.28 -11.06 -4.83
N ARG A 45 2.24 -11.06 -3.91
CA ARG A 45 2.05 -10.67 -2.51
C ARG A 45 2.96 -9.49 -2.16
N TYR A 46 2.51 -8.67 -1.23
CA TYR A 46 3.33 -7.62 -0.65
C TYR A 46 2.99 -7.48 0.84
N CYS A 47 3.96 -6.99 1.60
CA CYS A 47 3.82 -6.72 3.03
C CYS A 47 3.93 -5.22 3.26
N ILE A 48 2.91 -4.64 3.90
CA ILE A 48 2.93 -3.26 4.39
C ILE A 48 3.39 -3.31 5.84
N THR A 49 4.43 -2.55 6.18
CA THR A 49 4.91 -2.38 7.56
C THR A 49 4.74 -0.93 8.00
N CYS A 50 4.04 -0.68 9.10
CA CYS A 50 3.99 0.64 9.74
C CYS A 50 5.32 0.91 10.47
N ARG A 51 6.00 2.03 10.15
CA ARG A 51 7.26 2.41 10.80
C ARG A 51 7.07 2.88 12.24
N ASP A 52 5.91 3.46 12.55
CA ASP A 52 5.64 4.03 13.88
C ASP A 52 5.47 2.94 14.95
N CYS A 53 4.79 1.84 14.62
CA CYS A 53 4.49 0.77 15.58
C CYS A 53 5.10 -0.59 15.21
N GLY A 54 5.77 -0.70 14.06
CA GLY A 54 6.37 -1.94 13.57
C GLY A 54 5.36 -3.00 13.09
N ARG A 55 4.05 -2.69 13.05
CA ARG A 55 3.02 -3.64 12.61
C ARG A 55 3.20 -3.97 11.14
N ALA A 56 3.06 -5.24 10.78
CA ALA A 56 3.14 -5.71 9.41
C ALA A 56 1.86 -6.45 9.01
N THR A 57 1.36 -6.18 7.80
CA THR A 57 0.20 -6.87 7.20
C THR A 57 0.54 -7.30 5.79
N GLU A 58 0.28 -8.57 5.51
CA GLU A 58 0.46 -9.14 4.17
C GLU A 58 -0.82 -8.99 3.36
N HIS A 59 -0.66 -8.56 2.11
CA HIS A 59 -1.74 -8.42 1.17
C HIS A 59 -1.38 -9.16 -0.13
N VAL A 60 -2.41 -9.65 -0.81
CA VAL A 60 -2.28 -10.15 -2.18
C VAL A 60 -2.59 -9.00 -3.12
N SER A 61 -1.69 -8.73 -4.06
CA SER A 61 -1.89 -7.75 -5.12
C SER A 61 -2.91 -8.28 -6.11
N HIS A 62 -4.20 -8.18 -5.82
CA HIS A 62 -5.16 -8.27 -6.92
C HIS A 62 -4.76 -7.17 -7.92
N GLN A 63 -4.38 -7.54 -9.15
CA GLN A 63 -3.89 -6.63 -10.21
C GLN A 63 -4.85 -5.45 -10.50
N SER A 64 -6.05 -5.46 -9.92
CA SER A 64 -7.03 -4.38 -9.98
C SER A 64 -6.87 -3.31 -8.88
N ALA A 65 -5.98 -3.48 -7.90
CA ALA A 65 -5.88 -2.63 -6.70
C ALA A 65 -4.51 -1.97 -6.48
N MET A 66 -3.53 -2.15 -7.37
CA MET A 66 -2.37 -1.28 -7.42
C MET A 66 -2.10 -1.00 -8.87
N GLY A 67 -2.22 0.29 -9.22
CA GLY A 67 -2.26 0.80 -10.59
C GLY A 67 -1.50 -0.07 -11.58
N GLU A 68 -2.24 -0.53 -12.57
CA GLU A 68 -1.71 -1.06 -13.81
C GLU A 68 -0.58 -0.14 -14.28
N ALA A 69 0.67 -0.52 -13.97
CA ALA A 69 1.80 -0.08 -14.75
C ALA A 69 1.60 -0.75 -16.10
N ARG A 70 0.80 -0.13 -16.97
CA ARG A 70 0.69 -0.52 -18.38
C ARG A 70 2.13 -0.58 -18.89
N PRO A 71 2.66 -1.75 -19.32
CA PRO A 71 3.83 -1.71 -20.16
C PRO A 71 3.40 -0.95 -21.42
N ALA A 72 4.04 0.20 -21.67
CA ALA A 72 3.87 0.91 -22.92
C ALA A 72 4.24 -0.08 -24.05
N SER A 73 3.21 -0.59 -24.74
CA SER A 73 3.39 -1.34 -25.97
C SER A 73 3.99 -0.38 -27.00
N THR A 74 5.22 -0.65 -27.42
CA THR A 74 5.82 -0.05 -28.63
C THR A 74 5.52 -0.97 -29.80
#